data_AF-A0A6L9EUD2-F1
#
_entry.id   AF-A0A6L9EUD2-F1
#
_cell.length_a   1.000
_cell.length_b   1.000
_cell.length_c   1.000
_cell.angle_alpha   90.00
_cell.angle_beta   90.00
_cell.angle_gamma   90.00
#
_symmetry.space_group_name_H-M   'P 1'
#
loop_
_entity.id
_entity.type
_entity.pdbx_description
1 polymer ?
#
loop_
_entity_poly.entity_id
_entity_poly.type
_entity_poly.pdbx_seq_one_letter_code
_entity_poly.pdbx_strand_id
1 'polypeptide(L)'
;MEKNELYPIFLKVHQLNVLIVGGGNVGLEKLSFMLKSSPNAQVSVVATWFIDDIKRLAASHPDVTLIEKAYQTNDLVNKNLVIAATDDLEVNKQIYHESKERNILVNVADTPEYCDFYLGGIVTKGNVKVAISTNGKSPTTAKRLRQFFEEVIPDDIDQLVKNLNEYRKTLKGDFEEKVEKMNEVTEGLIK
;
A
#
# COMPACT_ATOMS: atom_id res chain seq x y z
N MET A 1 -5.00 10.89 26.92
CA MET A 1 -4.73 11.14 25.49
C MET A 1 -4.77 9.79 24.80
N GLU A 2 -5.64 9.59 23.81
CA GLU A 2 -5.63 8.35 23.03
C GLU A 2 -4.28 8.22 22.31
N LYS A 3 -3.58 7.11 22.51
CA LYS A 3 -2.32 6.81 21.81
C LYS A 3 -2.65 6.20 20.45
N ASN A 4 -1.91 6.58 19.41
CA ASN A 4 -1.98 5.94 18.11
C ASN A 4 -1.06 4.71 18.12
N GLU A 5 -1.62 3.52 17.95
CA GLU A 5 -0.90 2.23 18.05
C GLU A 5 -0.48 1.67 16.69
N LEU A 6 -0.78 2.35 15.58
CA LEU A 6 -0.35 1.93 14.25
C LEU A 6 1.16 2.05 14.09
N TYR A 7 1.77 0.97 13.61
CA TYR A 7 3.17 0.96 13.25
C TYR A 7 3.33 1.12 11.73
N PRO A 8 3.98 2.20 11.24
CA PRO A 8 4.14 2.43 9.80
C PRO A 8 5.25 1.55 9.22
N ILE A 9 4.92 0.81 8.16
CA ILE A 9 5.87 0.02 7.37
C ILE A 9 5.61 0.19 5.88
N PHE A 10 6.67 0.10 5.08
CA PHE A 10 6.56 0.02 3.62
C PHE A 10 6.79 -1.42 3.16
N LEU A 11 5.74 -2.05 2.65
CA LEU A 11 5.79 -3.43 2.19
C LEU A 11 6.17 -3.52 0.71
N LYS A 12 7.09 -4.43 0.39
CA LYS A 12 7.44 -4.80 -0.98
C LYS A 12 6.40 -5.77 -1.54
N VAL A 13 5.21 -5.27 -1.90
CA VAL A 13 4.09 -6.10 -2.40
C VAL A 13 4.34 -6.77 -3.75
N HIS A 14 5.45 -6.46 -4.42
CA HIS A 14 5.94 -7.22 -5.58
C HIS A 14 6.67 -8.52 -5.18
N GLN A 15 6.85 -8.76 -3.87
CA GLN A 15 7.43 -9.99 -3.29
C GLN A 15 6.45 -10.68 -2.35
N LEU A 16 5.21 -10.20 -2.27
CA LEU A 16 4.17 -10.70 -1.37
C LEU A 16 2.95 -11.04 -2.21
N ASN A 17 2.34 -12.19 -1.94
CA ASN A 17 1.10 -12.58 -2.60
C ASN A 17 -0.08 -11.89 -1.90
N VAL A 18 -0.70 -10.94 -2.61
CA VAL A 18 -1.90 -10.24 -2.14
C VAL A 18 -3.14 -10.89 -2.72
N LEU A 19 -4.16 -11.09 -1.89
CA LEU A 19 -5.51 -11.45 -2.32
C LEU A 19 -6.44 -10.26 -2.11
N ILE A 20 -7.23 -9.94 -3.12
CA ILE A 20 -8.40 -9.06 -3.00
C ILE A 20 -9.64 -9.92 -3.26
N VAL A 21 -10.62 -9.89 -2.37
CA VAL A 21 -11.90 -10.58 -2.56
C VAL A 21 -12.98 -9.53 -2.79
N GLY A 22 -13.57 -9.51 -3.99
CA GLY A 22 -14.56 -8.53 -4.41
C GLY A 22 -14.26 -7.91 -5.77
N GLY A 23 -15.24 -7.95 -6.67
CA GLY A 23 -15.12 -7.47 -8.06
C GLY A 23 -15.91 -6.20 -8.37
N GLY A 24 -16.40 -5.52 -7.33
CA GLY A 24 -17.13 -4.25 -7.41
C GLY A 24 -16.24 -3.01 -7.27
N ASN A 25 -16.87 -1.87 -7.03
CA ASN A 25 -16.18 -0.57 -6.93
C ASN A 25 -15.18 -0.52 -5.77
N VAL A 26 -15.48 -1.14 -4.63
CA VAL A 26 -14.54 -1.20 -3.51
C VAL A 26 -13.30 -2.01 -3.89
N GLY A 27 -13.47 -3.19 -4.49
CA GLY A 27 -12.35 -3.99 -5.02
C GLY A 27 -11.48 -3.23 -6.02
N LEU A 28 -12.12 -2.49 -6.95
CA LEU A 28 -11.42 -1.61 -7.90
C LEU A 28 -10.63 -0.51 -7.19
N GLU A 29 -11.21 0.16 -6.21
CA GLU A 29 -10.53 1.22 -5.45
C GLU A 29 -9.25 0.67 -4.80
N LYS A 30 -9.34 -0.49 -4.14
CA LYS A 30 -8.20 -1.12 -3.45
C LYS A 30 -7.12 -1.56 -4.43
N LEU A 31 -7.51 -2.20 -5.54
CA LEU A 31 -6.60 -2.63 -6.59
C LEU A 31 -5.91 -1.43 -7.26
N SER A 32 -6.69 -0.42 -7.67
CA SER A 32 -6.17 0.80 -8.31
C SER A 32 -5.22 1.56 -7.40
N PHE A 33 -5.58 1.73 -6.14
CA PHE A 33 -4.72 2.41 -5.16
C PHE A 33 -3.41 1.66 -4.94
N MET A 34 -3.46 0.34 -4.80
CA MET A 34 -2.28 -0.51 -4.66
C MET A 34 -1.36 -0.41 -5.87
N LEU A 35 -1.89 -0.57 -7.09
CA LEU A 35 -1.10 -0.55 -8.32
C LEU A 35 -0.55 0.84 -8.64
N LYS A 36 -1.29 1.92 -8.32
CA LYS A 36 -0.76 3.29 -8.44
C LYS A 36 0.48 3.49 -7.57
N SER A 37 0.50 2.93 -6.37
CA SER A 37 1.67 3.01 -5.47
C SER A 37 2.75 1.99 -5.82
N SER A 38 2.36 0.78 -6.20
CA SER A 38 3.24 -0.37 -6.42
C SER A 38 2.83 -1.08 -7.72
N PRO A 39 3.31 -0.61 -8.89
CA PRO A 39 2.85 -1.09 -10.20
C PRO A 39 3.03 -2.59 -10.45
N ASN A 40 4.05 -3.20 -9.83
CA ASN A 40 4.36 -4.62 -9.99
C ASN A 40 3.86 -5.45 -8.81
N ALA A 41 2.79 -5.02 -8.13
CA ALA A 41 2.21 -5.78 -7.03
C ALA A 41 1.66 -7.12 -7.54
N GLN A 42 1.93 -8.20 -6.81
CA GLN A 42 1.42 -9.53 -7.14
C GLN A 42 0.04 -9.72 -6.53
N VAL A 43 -1.02 -9.58 -7.34
CA VAL A 43 -2.40 -9.53 -6.83
C VAL A 43 -3.26 -10.60 -7.51
N SER A 44 -3.93 -11.42 -6.71
CA SER A 44 -5.06 -12.22 -7.17
C SER A 44 -6.35 -11.54 -6.74
N VAL A 45 -7.32 -11.39 -7.65
CA VAL A 45 -8.65 -10.87 -7.34
C VAL A 45 -9.67 -11.99 -7.52
N VAL A 46 -10.39 -12.36 -6.46
CA VAL A 46 -11.42 -13.39 -6.48
C VAL A 46 -12.79 -12.73 -6.35
N ALA A 47 -13.71 -13.02 -7.27
CA ALA A 47 -15.09 -12.55 -7.20
C ALA A 47 -16.00 -13.39 -8.09
N THR A 48 -17.31 -13.41 -7.80
CA THR A 48 -18.31 -14.09 -8.66
C THR A 48 -18.61 -13.33 -9.95
N TRP A 49 -18.19 -12.07 -10.04
CA TRP A 49 -18.31 -11.20 -11.21
C TRP A 49 -17.30 -10.05 -11.07
N PHE A 50 -16.97 -9.39 -12.18
CA PHE A 50 -16.08 -8.23 -12.20
C PHE A 50 -16.67 -7.10 -13.04
N ILE A 51 -16.61 -5.86 -12.54
CA ILE A 51 -16.83 -4.68 -13.38
C ILE A 51 -15.76 -4.55 -14.46
N ASP A 52 -16.10 -3.92 -15.57
CA ASP A 52 -15.18 -3.77 -16.71
C ASP A 52 -13.91 -2.98 -16.38
N ASP A 53 -13.98 -2.05 -15.41
CA ASP A 53 -12.80 -1.29 -14.97
C ASP A 53 -11.74 -2.17 -14.32
N ILE A 54 -12.14 -3.20 -13.53
CA ILE A 54 -11.18 -4.17 -12.98
C ILE A 54 -10.57 -4.99 -14.11
N LYS A 55 -11.38 -5.43 -15.07
CA LYS A 55 -10.89 -6.19 -16.23
C LYS A 55 -9.88 -5.38 -17.05
N ARG A 56 -10.18 -4.10 -17.33
CA ARG A 56 -9.27 -3.18 -18.02
C ARG A 56 -7.98 -2.97 -17.23
N LEU A 57 -8.09 -2.74 -15.92
CA LEU A 57 -6.94 -2.50 -15.06
C LEU A 57 -6.04 -3.74 -14.96
N ALA A 58 -6.62 -4.93 -14.82
CA ALA A 58 -5.87 -6.19 -14.83
C ALA A 58 -5.19 -6.45 -16.18
N ALA A 59 -5.86 -6.13 -17.29
CA ALA A 59 -5.28 -6.31 -18.63
C ALA A 59 -4.00 -5.48 -18.86
N SER A 60 -3.82 -4.36 -18.16
CA SER A 60 -2.61 -3.54 -18.23
C SER A 60 -1.53 -3.92 -17.19
N HIS A 61 -1.78 -4.91 -16.33
CA HIS A 61 -0.87 -5.32 -15.25
C HIS A 61 -0.69 -6.85 -15.24
N PRO A 62 0.44 -7.37 -15.75
CA PRO A 62 0.63 -8.82 -15.93
C PRO A 62 0.67 -9.60 -14.61
N ASP A 63 1.00 -8.95 -13.49
CA ASP A 63 1.04 -9.55 -12.15
C ASP A 63 -0.33 -9.58 -11.46
N VAL A 64 -1.40 -9.20 -12.16
CA VAL A 64 -2.78 -9.22 -11.66
C VAL A 64 -3.56 -10.37 -12.29
N THR A 65 -4.02 -11.30 -11.46
CA THR A 65 -4.83 -12.44 -11.90
C THR A 65 -6.27 -12.29 -11.43
N LEU A 66 -7.23 -12.30 -12.35
CA LEU A 66 -8.66 -12.33 -12.04
C LEU A 66 -9.15 -13.78 -12.00
N ILE A 67 -9.86 -14.15 -10.94
CA ILE A 67 -10.40 -15.49 -10.72
C ILE A 67 -11.91 -15.37 -10.49
N GLU A 68 -12.69 -15.68 -11.52
CA GLU A 68 -14.14 -15.57 -11.49
C GLU A 68 -14.76 -16.80 -10.80
N LYS A 69 -14.92 -16.72 -9.48
CA LYS A 69 -15.56 -17.74 -8.64
C LYS A 69 -15.96 -17.16 -7.28
N ALA A 70 -16.80 -17.89 -6.55
CA ALA A 70 -17.03 -17.59 -5.13
C ALA A 70 -15.76 -17.80 -4.30
N TYR A 71 -15.60 -16.99 -3.26
CA TYR A 71 -14.52 -17.16 -2.28
C TYR A 71 -14.57 -18.55 -1.65
N GLN A 72 -13.40 -19.15 -1.47
CA GLN A 72 -13.21 -20.40 -0.74
C GLN A 72 -11.97 -20.28 0.15
N THR A 73 -11.96 -20.94 1.30
CA THR A 73 -10.83 -20.92 2.26
C THR A 73 -9.47 -21.24 1.63
N ASN A 74 -9.46 -22.07 0.56
CA ASN A 74 -8.23 -22.43 -0.14
C ASN A 74 -7.61 -21.26 -0.94
N ASP A 75 -8.36 -20.19 -1.20
CA ASP A 75 -7.84 -18.97 -1.86
C ASP A 75 -6.81 -18.23 -0.98
N LEU A 76 -6.81 -18.50 0.33
CA LEU A 76 -5.83 -17.98 1.29
C LEU A 76 -4.49 -18.71 1.26
N VAL A 77 -4.39 -19.84 0.54
CA VAL A 77 -3.14 -20.60 0.48
C VAL A 77 -2.03 -19.75 -0.14
N ASN A 78 -0.88 -19.70 0.53
CA ASN A 78 0.31 -18.93 0.15
C ASN A 78 0.09 -17.42 0.03
N LYS A 79 -0.96 -16.86 0.65
CA LYS A 79 -1.17 -15.40 0.71
C LYS A 79 -0.49 -14.79 1.92
N ASN A 80 -0.01 -13.57 1.76
CA ASN A 80 0.61 -12.80 2.85
C ASN A 80 -0.30 -11.68 3.34
N LEU A 81 -1.09 -11.10 2.42
CA LEU A 81 -2.05 -10.03 2.69
C LEU A 81 -3.39 -10.35 2.02
N VAL A 82 -4.48 -10.01 2.69
CA VAL A 82 -5.84 -10.14 2.16
C VAL A 82 -6.60 -8.83 2.36
N ILE A 83 -7.35 -8.43 1.34
CA ILE A 83 -8.31 -7.34 1.42
C ILE A 83 -9.70 -7.90 1.07
N ALA A 84 -10.60 -7.90 2.06
CA ALA A 84 -12.00 -8.29 1.86
C ALA A 84 -12.82 -7.05 1.50
N ALA A 85 -13.38 -7.05 0.30
CA ALA A 85 -14.07 -5.91 -0.31
C ALA A 85 -15.37 -6.36 -1.00
N THR A 86 -16.07 -7.32 -0.39
CA THR A 86 -17.38 -7.80 -0.87
C THR A 86 -18.52 -7.08 -0.15
N ASP A 87 -19.72 -7.09 -0.75
CA ASP A 87 -20.95 -6.60 -0.11
C ASP A 87 -21.55 -7.60 0.89
N ASP A 88 -20.98 -8.82 0.99
CA ASP A 88 -21.42 -9.86 1.92
C ASP A 88 -20.59 -9.80 3.21
N LEU A 89 -21.23 -9.29 4.27
CA LEU A 89 -20.60 -9.13 5.57
C LEU A 89 -20.17 -10.48 6.18
N GLU A 90 -20.91 -11.56 5.94
CA GLU A 90 -20.58 -12.87 6.51
C GLU A 90 -19.36 -13.47 5.80
N VAL A 91 -19.26 -13.30 4.47
CA VAL A 91 -18.04 -13.65 3.73
C VAL A 91 -16.83 -12.84 4.21
N ASN A 92 -17.00 -11.53 4.44
CA ASN A 92 -15.93 -10.67 4.93
C ASN A 92 -15.44 -11.10 6.34
N LYS A 93 -16.36 -11.44 7.26
CA LYS A 93 -16.01 -11.98 8.59
C LYS A 93 -15.33 -13.35 8.49
N GLN A 94 -15.82 -14.23 7.61
CA GLN A 94 -15.20 -15.52 7.36
C GLN A 94 -13.73 -15.34 6.91
N ILE A 95 -13.49 -14.46 5.93
CA ILE A 95 -12.14 -14.14 5.45
C ILE A 95 -11.26 -13.62 6.60
N TYR A 96 -11.79 -12.75 7.46
CA TYR A 96 -11.06 -12.26 8.63
C TYR A 96 -10.61 -13.43 9.54
N HIS A 97 -11.56 -14.25 10.00
CA HIS A 97 -11.25 -15.34 10.92
C HIS A 97 -10.25 -16.34 10.33
N GLU A 98 -10.47 -16.78 9.09
CA GLU A 98 -9.58 -17.72 8.40
C GLU A 98 -8.19 -17.13 8.13
N SER A 99 -8.10 -15.81 7.89
CA SER A 99 -6.81 -15.11 7.75
C SER A 99 -6.05 -15.06 9.09
N LYS A 100 -6.75 -14.81 10.21
CA LYS A 100 -6.15 -14.81 11.55
C LYS A 100 -5.58 -16.17 11.91
N GLU A 101 -6.29 -17.26 11.62
CA GLU A 101 -5.81 -18.63 11.86
C GLU A 101 -4.51 -18.96 11.10
N ARG A 102 -4.24 -18.26 10.00
CA ARG A 102 -3.08 -18.47 9.12
C ARG A 102 -1.98 -17.44 9.28
N ASN A 103 -2.10 -16.49 10.21
CA ASN A 103 -1.19 -15.34 10.38
C ASN A 103 -1.08 -14.48 9.11
N ILE A 104 -2.16 -14.35 8.34
CA ILE A 104 -2.24 -13.51 7.16
C ILE A 104 -2.76 -12.14 7.60
N LEU A 105 -2.10 -11.06 7.18
CA LEU A 105 -2.57 -9.71 7.45
C LEU A 105 -3.86 -9.44 6.67
N VAL A 106 -4.91 -9.03 7.36
CA VAL A 106 -6.23 -8.79 6.74
C VAL A 106 -6.70 -7.35 6.90
N ASN A 107 -7.31 -6.82 5.86
CA ASN A 107 -8.08 -5.58 5.89
C ASN A 107 -9.48 -5.86 5.36
N VAL A 108 -10.51 -5.61 6.17
CA VAL A 108 -11.91 -5.68 5.76
C VAL A 108 -12.41 -4.27 5.48
N ALA A 109 -12.92 -4.03 4.27
CA ALA A 109 -13.45 -2.74 3.88
C ALA A 109 -14.57 -2.29 4.83
N ASP A 110 -14.53 -1.00 5.17
CA ASP A 110 -15.51 -0.32 6.02
C ASP A 110 -15.78 -0.95 7.40
N THR A 111 -14.92 -1.88 7.85
CA THR A 111 -15.08 -2.57 9.13
C THR A 111 -13.78 -2.54 9.95
N PRO A 112 -13.50 -1.43 10.65
CA PRO A 112 -12.23 -1.23 11.35
C PRO A 112 -11.90 -2.29 12.41
N GLU A 113 -12.90 -2.87 13.09
CA GLU A 113 -12.65 -3.93 14.07
C GLU A 113 -12.07 -5.23 13.47
N TYR A 114 -12.18 -5.40 12.15
CA TYR A 114 -11.67 -6.57 11.40
C TYR A 114 -10.49 -6.20 10.50
N CYS A 115 -9.58 -5.35 10.99
CA CYS A 115 -8.39 -4.91 10.25
C CYS A 115 -7.11 -5.04 11.07
N ASP A 116 -6.09 -5.70 10.53
CA ASP A 116 -4.72 -5.69 11.05
C ASP A 116 -3.93 -4.46 10.57
N PHE A 117 -4.35 -3.87 9.44
CA PHE A 117 -3.70 -2.71 8.84
C PHE A 117 -4.72 -1.81 8.15
N TYR A 118 -4.33 -0.57 7.90
CA TYR A 118 -5.11 0.38 7.11
C TYR A 118 -4.37 0.79 5.85
N LEU A 119 -5.13 0.96 4.78
CA LEU A 119 -4.67 1.63 3.58
C LEU A 119 -4.80 3.15 3.82
N GLY A 120 -3.68 3.80 4.15
CA GLY A 120 -3.61 5.24 4.35
C GLY A 120 -3.53 6.02 3.03
N GLY A 121 -3.51 7.35 3.11
CA GLY A 121 -3.16 8.19 1.95
C GLY A 121 -1.68 8.03 1.60
N ILE A 122 -1.35 7.87 0.33
CA ILE A 122 0.04 7.73 -0.13
C ILE A 122 0.35 8.80 -1.17
N VAL A 123 1.45 9.51 -0.97
CA VAL A 123 2.12 10.33 -1.98
C VAL A 123 3.33 9.57 -2.50
N THR A 124 3.49 9.49 -3.82
CA THR A 124 4.65 8.88 -4.47
C THR A 124 5.22 9.87 -5.49
N LYS A 125 6.46 10.33 -5.28
CA LYS A 125 7.23 11.14 -6.22
C LYS A 125 8.58 10.48 -6.46
N GLY A 126 8.67 9.69 -7.55
CA GLY A 126 9.83 8.85 -7.84
C GLY A 126 10.18 7.94 -6.66
N ASN A 127 11.41 8.07 -6.14
CA ASN A 127 11.90 7.32 -4.99
C ASN A 127 11.36 7.80 -3.61
N VAL A 128 10.65 8.93 -3.54
CA VAL A 128 10.08 9.44 -2.29
C VAL A 128 8.64 8.97 -2.11
N LYS A 129 8.35 8.39 -0.94
CA LYS A 129 7.00 8.01 -0.52
C LYS A 129 6.65 8.60 0.83
N VAL A 130 5.44 9.15 0.93
CA VAL A 130 4.86 9.63 2.19
C VAL A 130 3.57 8.87 2.44
N ALA A 131 3.49 8.16 3.57
CA ALA A 131 2.27 7.49 4.02
C ALA A 131 1.61 8.33 5.13
N ILE A 132 0.30 8.51 5.01
CA ILE A 132 -0.50 9.39 5.87
C ILE A 132 -1.64 8.57 6.45
N SER A 133 -1.72 8.51 7.78
CA SER A 133 -2.81 7.85 8.50
C SER A 133 -3.40 8.78 9.55
N THR A 134 -4.72 8.70 9.71
CA THR A 134 -5.46 9.34 10.80
C THR A 134 -6.01 8.31 11.79
N ASN A 135 -5.48 7.08 11.78
CA ASN A 135 -5.98 5.95 12.56
C ASN A 135 -7.48 5.68 12.32
N GLY A 136 -7.91 5.78 11.07
CA GLY A 136 -9.33 5.67 10.67
C GLY A 136 -10.23 6.84 11.05
N LYS A 137 -9.74 7.83 11.82
CA LYS A 137 -10.59 8.89 12.40
C LYS A 137 -11.06 9.96 11.41
N SER A 138 -10.26 10.26 10.39
CA SER A 138 -10.62 11.29 9.40
C SER A 138 -10.01 10.98 8.03
N PRO A 139 -10.75 10.27 7.16
CA PRO A 139 -10.35 10.07 5.76
C PRO A 139 -10.18 11.40 5.02
N THR A 140 -11.02 12.39 5.32
CA THR A 140 -10.96 13.73 4.72
C THR A 140 -9.66 14.46 5.05
N THR A 141 -9.20 14.40 6.30
CA THR A 141 -7.91 15.00 6.70
C THR A 141 -6.75 14.28 6.02
N ALA A 142 -6.76 12.94 5.97
CA ALA A 142 -5.74 12.17 5.27
C ALA A 142 -5.65 12.55 3.79
N LYS A 143 -6.81 12.73 3.12
CA LYS A 143 -6.88 13.19 1.73
C LYS A 143 -6.29 14.59 1.55
N ARG A 144 -6.64 15.55 2.41
CA ARG A 144 -6.11 16.94 2.33
C ARG A 144 -4.60 16.99 2.54
N LEU A 145 -4.08 16.26 3.53
CA LEU A 145 -2.63 16.14 3.75
C LEU A 145 -1.93 15.51 2.54
N ARG A 146 -2.52 14.47 1.93
CA ARG A 146 -1.99 13.85 0.71
C ARG A 146 -1.89 14.88 -0.42
N GLN A 147 -2.94 15.65 -0.66
CA GLN A 147 -2.95 16.69 -1.69
C GLN A 147 -1.91 17.78 -1.42
N PHE A 148 -1.81 18.24 -0.17
CA PHE A 148 -0.79 19.20 0.24
C PHE A 148 0.62 18.69 -0.04
N PHE A 149 0.95 17.46 0.38
CA PHE A 149 2.26 16.86 0.12
C PHE A 149 2.51 16.56 -1.37
N GLU A 150 1.47 16.25 -2.15
CA GLU A 150 1.59 16.15 -3.61
C GLU A 150 1.98 17.48 -4.25
N GLU A 151 1.52 18.60 -3.70
CA GLU A 151 1.81 19.95 -4.20
C GLU A 151 3.19 20.48 -3.75
N VAL A 152 3.52 20.34 -2.46
CA VAL A 152 4.73 20.98 -1.90
C VAL A 152 6.01 20.20 -2.13
N ILE A 153 5.95 18.88 -2.33
CA ILE A 153 7.15 18.10 -2.65
C ILE A 153 7.50 18.37 -4.12
N PRO A 154 8.70 18.83 -4.47
CA PRO A 154 9.08 19.09 -5.86
C PRO A 154 9.08 17.83 -6.74
N ASP A 155 8.84 17.96 -8.04
CA ASP A 155 8.86 16.81 -8.97
C ASP A 155 10.28 16.29 -9.23
N ASP A 156 11.29 17.15 -9.10
CA ASP A 156 12.71 16.82 -9.23
C ASP A 156 13.32 16.19 -7.95
N ILE A 157 12.51 15.98 -6.90
CA ILE A 157 12.93 15.31 -5.67
C ILE A 157 13.54 13.92 -5.95
N ASP A 158 13.04 13.25 -6.99
CA ASP A 158 13.58 11.96 -7.42
C ASP A 158 15.04 12.06 -7.89
N GLN A 159 15.36 13.11 -8.65
CA GLN A 159 16.71 13.35 -9.14
C GLN A 159 17.65 13.71 -7.99
N LEU A 160 17.17 14.51 -7.04
CA LEU A 160 17.93 14.83 -5.82
C LEU A 160 18.29 13.54 -5.06
N VAL A 161 17.32 12.66 -4.80
CA VAL A 161 17.56 11.39 -4.08
C VAL A 161 18.57 10.51 -4.84
N LYS A 162 18.45 10.42 -6.17
CA LYS A 162 19.41 9.67 -6.99
C LYS A 162 20.82 10.28 -6.90
N ASN A 163 20.95 11.59 -7.02
CA ASN A 163 22.23 12.29 -6.93
C ASN A 163 22.89 12.10 -5.56
N LEU A 164 22.10 12.20 -4.47
CA LEU A 164 22.58 11.97 -3.11
C LEU A 164 23.07 10.53 -2.90
N ASN A 165 22.39 9.55 -3.49
CA ASN A 165 22.83 8.16 -3.44
C ASN A 165 24.14 7.94 -4.21
N GLU A 166 24.29 8.53 -5.41
CA GLU A 166 25.55 8.46 -6.16
C GLU A 166 26.69 9.18 -5.42
N TYR A 167 26.43 10.37 -4.87
CA TYR A 167 27.40 11.09 -4.06
C TYR A 167 27.86 10.24 -2.85
N ARG A 168 26.93 9.62 -2.12
CA ARG A 168 27.24 8.71 -1.00
C ARG A 168 28.19 7.58 -1.40
N LYS A 169 28.08 7.04 -2.62
CA LYS A 169 28.98 5.99 -3.14
C LYS A 169 30.40 6.50 -3.39
N THR A 170 30.57 7.79 -3.69
CA THR A 170 31.90 8.41 -3.86
C THR A 170 32.63 8.66 -2.54
N LEU A 171 31.88 8.73 -1.43
CA LEU A 171 32.46 8.99 -0.11
C LEU A 171 33.30 7.81 0.36
N LYS A 172 34.53 8.12 0.75
CA LYS A 172 35.45 7.24 1.49
C LYS A 172 35.26 7.47 3.00
N GLY A 173 35.75 6.53 3.81
CA GLY A 173 35.56 6.54 5.25
C GLY A 173 34.62 5.43 5.73
N ASP A 174 34.45 5.38 7.04
CA ASP A 174 33.50 4.48 7.68
C ASP A 174 32.05 4.98 7.56
N PHE A 175 31.12 4.35 8.27
CA PHE A 175 29.71 4.71 8.19
C PHE A 175 29.41 6.10 8.78
N GLU A 176 30.05 6.46 9.90
CA GLU A 176 29.79 7.72 10.61
C GLU A 176 30.28 8.92 9.78
N GLU A 177 31.49 8.85 9.23
CA GLU A 177 32.05 9.91 8.37
C GLU A 177 31.19 10.16 7.13
N LYS A 178 30.56 9.09 6.58
CA LYS A 178 29.65 9.24 5.44
C LYS A 178 28.35 9.91 5.85
N VAL A 179 27.82 9.61 7.03
CA VAL A 179 26.59 10.24 7.52
C VAL A 179 26.79 11.73 7.77
N GLU A 180 27.92 12.12 8.37
CA GLU A 180 28.26 13.53 8.61
C GLU A 180 28.26 14.36 7.31
N LYS A 181 29.00 13.91 6.30
CA LYS A 181 29.04 14.58 4.98
C LYS A 181 27.67 14.62 4.29
N MET A 182 26.87 13.58 4.43
CA MET A 182 25.51 13.57 3.87
C MET A 182 24.60 14.57 4.58
N ASN A 183 24.73 14.74 5.90
CA ASN A 183 23.97 15.73 6.66
C ASN A 183 24.32 17.17 6.24
N GLU A 184 25.61 17.48 6.07
CA GLU A 184 26.06 18.79 5.59
C GLU A 184 25.44 19.15 4.24
N VAL A 185 25.45 18.21 3.29
CA VAL A 185 24.92 18.44 1.93
C VAL A 185 23.39 18.53 1.90
N THR A 186 22.69 17.93 2.89
CA THR A 186 21.23 17.89 2.95
C THR A 186 20.61 18.92 3.89
N GLU A 187 21.42 19.70 4.61
CA GLU A 187 20.95 20.66 5.62
C GLU A 187 19.95 21.69 5.06
N GLY A 188 20.10 22.07 3.78
CA GLY A 188 19.23 23.02 3.10
C GLY A 188 17.85 22.49 2.72
N LEU A 189 17.58 21.19 2.84
CA LEU A 189 16.29 20.59 2.44
C LEU A 189 15.15 20.84 3.44
N ILE A 190 15.47 21.28 4.66
CA ILE A 190 14.52 21.44 5.77
C ILE A 190 14.28 22.93 6.10
N LYS A 191 14.92 23.85 5.36
CA LYS A 191 14.84 25.31 5.62
C LYS A 191 13.84 26.02 4.72
#